data_AF-A0A956JVE2-F1
#
_entry.id   AF-A0A956JVE2-F1
#
_cell.length_a   1.000
_cell.length_b   1.000
_cell.length_c   1.000
_cell.angle_alpha   90.00
_cell.angle_beta   90.00
_cell.angle_gamma   90.00
#
_symmetry.space_group_name_H-M   'P 1'
#
loop_
_entity.id
_entity.type
_entity.pdbx_description
1 polymer ?
#
loop_
_entity_poly.entity_id
_entity_poly.type
_entity_poly.pdbx_seq_one_letter_code
_entity_poly.pdbx_strand_id
1 'polypeptide(L)'
;MRRIKQSTLLAALLAALLGALAGCDDPLTQLLVYIDADSTARARGRRVRVVVSGESGLPLLDKDVAIGSDASFPLRVPLLPMGGDAARRWSVYAELIDEAGQIIAQKRAIGSYLAEQVSEVWLLFESACLDTLDCGGRTCQEGTCVSACVVPGALGSGARARPVPCPDIDCAGGCGECEVCVGGSCQAVGDGTPCGDGRCWRGACCDGCWDGTKCVAGDSTEACGGDGRRCEACTCTGDSCSGGFCEQSTQARRVAAGALHTCALLGPGGAGEAYCWGEGRDGALGVGPDAPPKAELPQRIVKGSPELYVEIGTGARFSCALDSAGVISCWGRNDVGQLGAGVPGDLDTPLPIAGTWRSLGVGGAHACAVSNDGSGAISCWGGLTGWETGQGARAPAQLAPAAVASSVMFGSVSAGVYHSCAVDDGRGLWCWGDVASFALGQVAPAAPLAQPTRVGSASDWSRVVAGAFHNCALRGAGELWCWGENSHGQVGVGPARPGVLVWQPRRVGSNDDYNALALGQSATCAVRRSGELYCWGSNDIGQLGLGDRLDRDSPARVSLEGWQAIALGRRHTCGVRRGGTLWCWGENTRGQLGLGAGQGLKQLPTRVCFPAP
;
A
#
# COMPACT_ATOMS: atom_id res chain seq x y z
N MET A 1 -35.93 44.01 -45.39
CA MET A 1 -36.63 43.01 -46.27
C MET A 1 -35.84 41.72 -46.25
N ARG A 2 -36.52 40.60 -45.95
CA ARG A 2 -36.04 39.20 -45.90
C ARG A 2 -35.02 38.90 -44.77
N ARG A 3 -35.41 38.21 -43.68
CA ARG A 3 -35.69 36.75 -43.53
C ARG A 3 -34.41 35.94 -43.83
N ILE A 4 -33.84 35.08 -42.97
CA ILE A 4 -34.32 34.29 -41.82
C ILE A 4 -33.08 33.77 -41.03
N LYS A 5 -33.21 33.71 -39.69
CA LYS A 5 -32.50 32.94 -38.65
C LYS A 5 -30.96 33.03 -38.51
N GLN A 6 -30.51 33.94 -37.63
CA GLN A 6 -29.30 33.80 -36.80
C GLN A 6 -29.68 33.68 -35.31
N SER A 7 -30.57 32.75 -34.99
CA SER A 7 -30.98 32.44 -33.61
C SER A 7 -30.97 30.94 -33.29
N THR A 8 -30.21 30.15 -34.05
CA THR A 8 -29.97 28.72 -33.79
C THR A 8 -28.52 28.40 -33.40
N LEU A 9 -27.57 29.32 -33.59
CA LEU A 9 -26.18 29.08 -33.17
C LEU A 9 -25.95 29.34 -31.67
N LEU A 10 -26.70 30.26 -31.05
CA LEU A 10 -26.55 30.52 -29.61
C LEU A 10 -27.31 29.48 -28.75
N ALA A 11 -28.37 28.87 -29.29
CA ALA A 11 -29.03 27.72 -28.68
C ALA A 11 -28.22 26.43 -28.85
N ALA A 12 -27.49 26.26 -29.96
CA ALA A 12 -26.54 25.15 -30.14
C ALA A 12 -25.30 25.29 -29.27
N LEU A 13 -24.80 26.51 -29.03
CA LEU A 13 -23.70 26.76 -28.09
C LEU A 13 -24.11 26.57 -26.62
N LEU A 14 -25.34 26.91 -26.24
CA LEU A 14 -25.87 26.59 -24.90
C LEU A 14 -26.28 25.12 -24.75
N ALA A 15 -26.70 24.43 -25.82
CA ALA A 15 -26.91 22.98 -25.81
C ALA A 15 -25.57 22.22 -25.75
N ALA A 16 -24.51 22.72 -26.38
CA ALA A 16 -23.16 22.16 -26.25
C ALA A 16 -22.55 22.43 -24.86
N LEU A 17 -22.86 23.57 -24.23
CA LEU A 17 -22.45 23.87 -22.86
C LEU A 17 -23.28 23.14 -21.79
N LEU A 18 -24.51 22.69 -22.12
CA LEU A 18 -25.32 21.82 -21.25
C LEU A 18 -25.10 20.32 -21.53
N GLY A 19 -24.70 19.93 -22.74
CA GLY A 19 -24.18 18.59 -23.07
C GLY A 19 -22.77 18.34 -22.53
N ALA A 20 -21.97 19.39 -22.37
CA ALA A 20 -20.70 19.34 -21.64
C ALA A 20 -20.87 19.11 -20.12
N LEU A 21 -22.10 19.12 -19.60
CA LEU A 21 -22.43 18.77 -18.21
C LEU A 21 -23.16 17.42 -18.10
N ALA A 22 -23.36 16.68 -19.20
CA ALA A 22 -23.91 15.32 -19.18
C ALA A 22 -23.46 14.51 -20.42
N GLY A 23 -22.49 13.62 -20.24
CA GLY A 23 -22.33 12.36 -21.01
C GLY A 23 -21.98 12.41 -22.50
N CYS A 24 -20.68 12.31 -22.80
CA CYS A 24 -20.07 11.68 -23.98
C CYS A 24 -20.53 12.11 -25.40
N ASP A 25 -19.85 13.13 -25.97
CA ASP A 25 -19.87 13.48 -27.41
C ASP A 25 -18.44 13.48 -28.00
N ASP A 26 -17.82 12.31 -28.15
CA ASP A 26 -16.65 12.10 -29.04
C ASP A 26 -16.88 10.85 -29.92
N PRO A 27 -16.86 10.93 -31.28
CA PRO A 27 -17.28 9.84 -32.16
C PRO A 27 -16.23 8.74 -32.39
N LEU A 28 -15.20 8.60 -31.57
CA LEU A 28 -14.11 7.63 -31.82
C LEU A 28 -13.80 6.72 -30.62
N THR A 29 -14.79 5.99 -30.13
CA THR A 29 -14.49 4.77 -29.38
C THR A 29 -13.95 3.71 -30.35
N GLN A 30 -12.65 3.44 -30.28
CA GLN A 30 -11.99 2.42 -31.09
C GLN A 30 -11.71 1.18 -30.24
N LEU A 31 -12.11 0.02 -30.73
CA LEU A 31 -11.67 -1.27 -30.20
C LEU A 31 -10.27 -1.54 -30.74
N LEU A 32 -9.30 -1.75 -29.86
CA LEU A 32 -7.99 -2.23 -30.23
C LEU A 32 -7.98 -3.76 -30.05
N VAL A 33 -7.82 -4.49 -31.15
CA VAL A 33 -7.72 -5.95 -31.13
C VAL A 33 -6.25 -6.32 -31.25
N TYR A 34 -5.74 -7.03 -30.26
CA TYR A 34 -4.38 -7.57 -30.24
C TYR A 34 -4.42 -9.08 -30.47
N ILE A 35 -3.61 -9.57 -31.40
CA ILE A 35 -3.52 -10.99 -31.75
C ILE A 35 -2.05 -11.39 -31.65
N ASP A 36 -1.74 -12.28 -30.71
CA ASP A 36 -0.42 -12.89 -30.58
C ASP A 36 -0.48 -14.35 -31.07
N ALA A 37 0.30 -14.66 -32.10
CA ALA A 37 0.39 -16.00 -32.66
C ALA A 37 1.64 -16.71 -32.14
N ASP A 38 1.51 -17.90 -31.54
CA ASP A 38 2.66 -18.72 -31.15
C ASP A 38 3.52 -19.10 -32.37
N SER A 39 4.83 -19.19 -32.17
CA SER A 39 5.86 -19.64 -33.12
C SER A 39 5.51 -20.92 -33.88
N THR A 40 4.78 -21.86 -33.25
CA THR A 40 4.31 -23.10 -33.90
C THR A 40 3.13 -22.89 -34.86
N ALA A 41 2.25 -21.92 -34.57
CA ALA A 41 1.15 -21.51 -35.45
C ALA A 41 1.63 -20.59 -36.60
N ARG A 42 2.64 -19.74 -36.34
CA ARG A 42 3.34 -18.92 -37.35
C ARG A 42 3.99 -19.76 -38.46
N ALA A 43 4.33 -21.01 -38.19
CA ALA A 43 4.92 -21.92 -39.19
C ALA A 43 3.90 -22.51 -40.18
N ARG A 44 2.59 -22.47 -39.88
CA ARG A 44 1.52 -23.01 -40.75
C ARG A 44 0.52 -21.97 -41.25
N GLY A 45 0.28 -20.89 -40.48
CA GLY A 45 -0.63 -19.80 -40.86
C GLY A 45 0.13 -18.59 -41.40
N ARG A 46 -0.31 -18.02 -42.53
CA ARG A 46 0.30 -16.81 -43.12
C ARG A 46 -0.54 -15.55 -42.97
N ARG A 47 -1.85 -15.68 -42.67
CA ARG A 47 -2.77 -14.54 -42.56
C ARG A 47 -3.76 -14.73 -41.41
N VAL A 48 -4.20 -13.63 -40.83
CA VAL A 48 -5.36 -13.58 -39.92
C VAL A 48 -6.48 -12.80 -40.59
N ARG A 49 -7.68 -13.37 -40.60
CA ARG A 49 -8.91 -12.69 -41.01
C ARG A 49 -9.69 -12.23 -39.80
N VAL A 50 -10.04 -10.95 -39.73
CA VAL A 50 -10.86 -10.39 -38.65
C VAL A 50 -12.15 -9.83 -39.23
N VAL A 51 -13.27 -10.35 -38.74
CA VAL A 51 -14.61 -9.94 -39.14
C VAL A 51 -15.37 -9.40 -37.93
N VAL A 52 -15.93 -8.20 -38.06
CA VAL A 52 -16.80 -7.60 -37.06
C VAL A 52 -18.17 -7.42 -37.69
N SER A 53 -19.18 -8.04 -37.12
CA SER A 53 -20.55 -8.02 -37.65
C SER A 53 -21.53 -7.49 -36.62
N GLY A 54 -22.49 -6.69 -37.07
CA GLY A 54 -23.66 -6.32 -36.28
C GLY A 54 -24.76 -7.38 -36.36
N GLU A 55 -25.85 -7.18 -35.61
CA GLU A 55 -27.00 -8.12 -35.55
C GLU A 55 -27.68 -8.39 -36.91
N SER A 56 -27.51 -7.54 -37.92
CA SER A 56 -28.04 -7.75 -39.27
C SER A 56 -27.25 -8.79 -40.10
N GLY A 57 -26.18 -9.36 -39.56
CA GLY A 57 -25.37 -10.40 -40.21
C GLY A 57 -24.47 -9.93 -41.35
N LEU A 58 -24.53 -8.64 -41.71
CA LEU A 58 -23.59 -8.03 -42.65
C LEU A 58 -22.33 -7.56 -41.90
N PRO A 59 -21.12 -7.83 -42.44
CA PRO A 59 -19.89 -7.44 -41.79
C PRO A 59 -19.72 -5.92 -41.84
N LEU A 60 -19.54 -5.32 -40.67
CA LEU A 60 -19.15 -3.92 -40.48
C LEU A 60 -17.66 -3.71 -40.76
N LEU A 61 -16.85 -4.74 -40.53
CA LEU A 61 -15.44 -4.82 -40.91
C LEU A 61 -15.12 -6.26 -41.31
N ASP A 62 -14.37 -6.44 -42.39
CA ASP A 62 -13.83 -7.73 -42.82
C ASP A 62 -12.46 -7.47 -43.45
N LYS A 63 -11.38 -7.89 -42.77
CA LYS A 63 -10.00 -7.61 -43.19
C LYS A 63 -9.08 -8.80 -42.99
N ASP A 64 -8.25 -9.04 -43.99
CA ASP A 64 -7.12 -9.97 -43.95
C ASP A 64 -5.82 -9.23 -43.66
N VAL A 65 -5.01 -9.76 -42.74
CA VAL A 65 -3.70 -9.21 -42.36
C VAL A 65 -2.64 -10.29 -42.48
N ALA A 66 -1.53 -10.01 -43.17
CA ALA A 66 -0.40 -10.93 -43.31
C ALA A 66 0.47 -10.95 -42.05
N ILE A 67 0.87 -12.13 -41.62
CA ILE A 67 1.67 -12.34 -40.39
C ILE A 67 3.16 -12.29 -40.75
N GLY A 68 3.88 -11.27 -40.28
CA GLY A 68 5.35 -11.20 -40.36
C GLY A 68 6.01 -12.08 -39.29
N SER A 69 7.31 -12.32 -39.39
CA SER A 69 8.03 -13.28 -38.53
C SER A 69 8.03 -12.95 -37.02
N ASP A 70 7.74 -11.70 -36.63
CA ASP A 70 7.55 -11.26 -35.24
C ASP A 70 6.29 -10.39 -35.08
N ALA A 71 5.13 -11.03 -34.97
CA ALA A 71 3.87 -10.39 -35.28
C ALA A 71 2.87 -10.39 -34.13
N SER A 72 2.83 -9.28 -33.41
CA SER A 72 1.63 -8.79 -32.77
C SER A 72 1.10 -7.59 -33.56
N PHE A 73 -0.20 -7.62 -33.90
CA PHE A 73 -0.81 -6.57 -34.72
C PHE A 73 -1.92 -5.85 -33.96
N PRO A 74 -1.84 -4.52 -33.85
CA PRO A 74 -2.96 -3.72 -33.37
C PRO A 74 -3.92 -3.41 -34.52
N LEU A 75 -5.18 -3.85 -34.41
CA LEU A 75 -6.25 -3.46 -35.34
C LEU A 75 -7.22 -2.51 -34.62
N ARG A 76 -7.46 -1.32 -35.20
CA ARG A 76 -8.45 -0.34 -34.70
C ARG A 76 -9.79 -0.55 -35.39
N VAL A 77 -10.85 -0.79 -34.61
CA VAL A 77 -12.21 -0.97 -35.12
C VAL A 77 -13.15 0.06 -34.48
N PRO A 78 -13.87 0.89 -35.24
CA PRO A 78 -14.83 1.84 -34.68
C PRO A 78 -16.03 1.07 -34.09
N LEU A 79 -16.42 1.41 -32.85
CA LEU A 79 -17.48 0.72 -32.12
C LEU A 79 -18.90 1.26 -32.38
N LEU A 80 -19.03 2.39 -33.08
CA LEU A 80 -20.31 2.95 -33.46
C LEU A 80 -20.44 2.94 -34.99
N PRO A 81 -21.49 2.31 -35.57
CA PRO A 81 -21.79 2.49 -36.97
C PRO A 81 -22.11 3.97 -37.24
N MET A 82 -21.82 4.47 -38.45
CA MET A 82 -22.26 5.80 -38.89
C MET A 82 -23.79 5.87 -38.76
N GLY A 83 -24.29 6.45 -37.67
CA GLY A 83 -25.69 6.37 -37.24
C GLY A 83 -25.92 6.40 -35.73
N GLY A 84 -24.91 6.16 -34.90
CA GLY A 84 -24.91 6.57 -33.48
C GLY A 84 -25.78 5.74 -32.51
N ASP A 85 -26.22 4.54 -32.89
CA ASP A 85 -27.08 3.70 -32.04
C ASP A 85 -26.24 2.73 -31.17
N ALA A 86 -25.94 3.14 -29.94
CA ALA A 86 -25.10 2.41 -28.98
C ALA A 86 -25.75 1.13 -28.40
N ALA A 87 -27.02 0.83 -28.75
CA ALA A 87 -27.75 -0.33 -28.22
C ALA A 87 -27.47 -1.66 -28.97
N ARG A 88 -26.71 -1.63 -30.07
CA ARG A 88 -26.49 -2.82 -30.92
C ARG A 88 -25.37 -3.72 -30.41
N ARG A 89 -25.64 -5.02 -30.26
CA ARG A 89 -24.61 -6.02 -29.98
C ARG A 89 -23.78 -6.30 -31.23
N TRP A 90 -22.47 -6.38 -31.05
CA TRP A 90 -21.51 -6.74 -32.10
C TRP A 90 -20.84 -8.06 -31.77
N SER A 91 -20.49 -8.82 -32.80
CA SER A 91 -19.66 -10.02 -32.66
C SER A 91 -18.35 -9.84 -33.42
N VAL A 92 -17.25 -10.12 -32.74
CA VAL A 92 -15.92 -10.17 -33.37
C VAL A 92 -15.57 -11.63 -33.62
N TYR A 93 -15.08 -11.87 -34.81
CA TYR A 93 -14.67 -13.17 -35.29
C TYR A 93 -13.25 -13.06 -35.84
N ALA A 94 -12.36 -13.93 -35.38
CA ALA A 94 -10.98 -13.96 -35.83
C ALA A 94 -10.59 -15.40 -36.21
N GLU A 95 -10.01 -15.55 -37.40
CA GLU A 95 -9.55 -16.83 -37.94
C GLU A 95 -8.09 -16.74 -38.39
N LEU A 96 -7.30 -17.75 -38.02
CA LEU A 96 -5.97 -17.98 -38.57
C LEU A 96 -6.09 -18.89 -39.79
N ILE A 97 -5.59 -18.44 -40.93
CA ILE A 97 -5.69 -19.17 -42.20
C ILE A 97 -4.31 -19.50 -42.79
N ASP A 98 -4.22 -20.65 -43.46
CA ASP A 98 -3.01 -21.11 -44.15
C ASP A 98 -2.82 -20.45 -45.53
N GLU A 99 -1.77 -20.85 -46.25
CA GLU A 99 -1.47 -20.35 -47.61
C GLU A 99 -2.55 -20.67 -48.64
N ALA A 100 -3.32 -21.75 -48.44
CA ALA A 100 -4.42 -22.16 -49.30
C ALA A 100 -5.76 -21.49 -48.89
N GLY A 101 -5.78 -20.71 -47.81
CA GLY A 101 -6.97 -20.05 -47.28
C GLY A 101 -7.86 -20.96 -46.41
N GLN A 102 -7.34 -22.09 -45.95
CA GLN A 102 -8.05 -22.97 -45.03
C GLN A 102 -7.88 -22.52 -43.58
N ILE A 103 -8.94 -22.64 -42.78
CA ILE A 103 -8.99 -22.22 -41.38
C ILE A 103 -8.22 -23.23 -40.53
N ILE A 104 -7.18 -22.75 -39.85
CA ILE A 104 -6.35 -23.53 -38.93
C ILE A 104 -6.90 -23.41 -37.50
N ALA A 105 -7.36 -22.22 -37.11
CA ALA A 105 -7.94 -21.92 -35.80
C ALA A 105 -8.90 -20.72 -35.88
N GLN A 106 -9.94 -20.71 -35.04
CA GLN A 106 -10.95 -19.64 -35.03
C GLN A 106 -11.42 -19.31 -33.61
N LYS A 107 -11.71 -18.03 -33.35
CA LYS A 107 -12.25 -17.55 -32.07
C LYS A 107 -13.33 -16.50 -32.30
N ARG A 108 -14.43 -16.59 -31.55
CA ARG A 108 -15.56 -15.65 -31.61
C ARG A 108 -15.80 -15.04 -30.23
N ALA A 109 -16.03 -13.73 -30.19
CA ALA A 109 -16.40 -13.02 -28.98
C ALA A 109 -17.67 -12.17 -29.21
N ILE A 110 -18.50 -12.07 -28.18
CA ILE A 110 -19.70 -11.22 -28.12
C ILE A 110 -19.69 -10.59 -26.73
N GLY A 111 -19.56 -9.26 -26.62
CA GLY A 111 -19.72 -8.46 -25.39
C GLY A 111 -19.28 -9.07 -24.03
N SER A 112 -18.10 -8.63 -23.56
CA SER A 112 -17.47 -8.75 -22.21
C SER A 112 -16.83 -10.08 -21.74
N TYR A 113 -15.52 -9.97 -21.47
CA TYR A 113 -14.52 -10.83 -20.80
C TYR A 113 -14.13 -12.21 -21.37
N LEU A 114 -12.80 -12.46 -21.41
CA LEU A 114 -12.17 -13.79 -21.58
C LEU A 114 -10.86 -13.89 -20.78
N ALA A 115 -10.74 -14.95 -20.00
CA ALA A 115 -9.54 -15.70 -19.60
C ALA A 115 -10.01 -17.18 -19.52
N GLU A 116 -9.31 -18.24 -19.95
CA GLU A 116 -7.91 -18.60 -19.71
C GLU A 116 -7.39 -19.60 -20.77
N GLN A 117 -6.06 -19.62 -20.89
CA GLN A 117 -5.15 -20.68 -21.36
C GLN A 117 -5.04 -20.94 -22.88
N VAL A 118 -3.91 -20.42 -23.38
CA VAL A 118 -3.29 -20.47 -24.72
C VAL A 118 -4.12 -19.77 -25.81
N SER A 119 -3.55 -18.78 -26.51
CA SER A 119 -4.15 -17.96 -27.59
C SER A 119 -5.21 -16.91 -27.16
N GLU A 120 -4.74 -15.75 -26.68
CA GLU A 120 -5.58 -14.67 -26.16
C GLU A 120 -5.83 -13.53 -27.18
N VAL A 121 -7.06 -13.00 -27.17
CA VAL A 121 -7.47 -11.78 -27.89
C VAL A 121 -7.84 -10.77 -26.83
N TRP A 122 -7.11 -9.65 -26.76
CA TRP A 122 -7.36 -8.59 -25.79
C TRP A 122 -8.31 -7.54 -26.37
N LEU A 123 -9.32 -7.16 -25.58
CA LEU A 123 -10.24 -6.06 -25.89
C LEU A 123 -10.12 -5.03 -24.77
N LEU A 124 -9.59 -3.85 -25.08
CA LEU A 124 -9.47 -2.72 -24.14
C LEU A 124 -10.47 -1.63 -24.51
N PHE A 125 -11.10 -1.02 -23.51
CA PHE A 125 -11.95 0.17 -23.65
C PHE A 125 -11.29 1.33 -22.89
N GLU A 126 -11.28 2.53 -23.47
CA GLU A 126 -10.86 3.74 -22.74
C GLU A 126 -11.97 4.18 -21.77
N SER A 127 -11.61 4.30 -20.49
CA SER A 127 -12.51 4.62 -19.39
C SER A 127 -12.70 6.13 -19.22
N ALA A 128 -13.77 6.68 -19.80
CA ALA A 128 -14.23 8.04 -19.48
C ALA A 128 -15.73 8.20 -19.73
N CYS A 129 -16.57 7.55 -18.93
CA CYS A 129 -17.98 7.91 -18.70
C CYS A 129 -18.54 6.86 -17.74
N LEU A 130 -18.74 7.21 -16.46
CA LEU A 130 -19.72 6.59 -15.54
C LEU A 130 -19.62 7.31 -14.19
N ASP A 131 -20.47 8.34 -14.02
CA ASP A 131 -21.22 8.55 -12.78
C ASP A 131 -22.31 9.63 -12.98
N THR A 132 -23.57 9.22 -13.05
CA THR A 132 -24.66 9.60 -12.11
C THR A 132 -26.00 8.99 -12.54
N LEU A 133 -26.77 8.53 -11.55
CA LEU A 133 -28.03 7.80 -11.64
C LEU A 133 -29.19 8.58 -12.29
N ASP A 134 -30.08 7.85 -12.97
CA ASP A 134 -31.53 7.97 -12.70
C ASP A 134 -32.12 6.57 -12.50
N CYS A 135 -32.72 6.38 -11.33
CA CYS A 135 -33.26 5.12 -10.84
C CYS A 135 -34.77 5.11 -11.02
N GLY A 136 -35.19 4.77 -12.24
CA GLY A 136 -36.43 4.03 -12.50
C GLY A 136 -36.40 2.59 -11.97
N GLY A 137 -35.64 2.35 -10.89
CA GLY A 137 -35.84 1.21 -10.01
C GLY A 137 -34.79 0.10 -10.00
N ARG A 138 -33.50 0.35 -10.35
CA ARG A 138 -32.32 -0.42 -9.86
C ARG A 138 -30.96 0.01 -10.46
N THR A 139 -29.97 0.24 -9.59
CA THR A 139 -28.53 0.03 -9.82
C THR A 139 -27.87 -0.50 -8.54
N CYS A 140 -26.87 -1.36 -8.71
CA CYS A 140 -26.13 -2.04 -7.65
C CYS A 140 -25.03 -1.14 -7.04
N GLN A 141 -24.84 -1.23 -5.73
CA GLN A 141 -23.55 -1.00 -5.09
C GLN A 141 -23.16 -2.25 -4.27
N GLU A 142 -21.87 -2.33 -3.99
CA GLU A 142 -21.21 -3.32 -3.14
C GLU A 142 -21.91 -3.46 -1.77
N GLY A 143 -22.30 -4.69 -1.39
CA GLY A 143 -22.86 -5.01 -0.07
C GLY A 143 -24.22 -5.71 -0.06
N THR A 144 -24.21 -7.05 -0.27
CA THR A 144 -25.26 -8.08 0.00
C THR A 144 -26.50 -8.25 -0.93
N CYS A 145 -26.78 -9.53 -1.25
CA CYS A 145 -27.76 -10.11 -2.23
C CYS A 145 -29.19 -10.25 -1.65
N VAL A 146 -30.30 -10.58 -2.35
CA VAL A 146 -30.66 -11.73 -3.24
C VAL A 146 -31.97 -11.37 -4.03
N SER A 147 -32.35 -11.92 -5.18
CA SER A 147 -32.65 -13.33 -5.46
C SER A 147 -32.68 -13.64 -6.97
N ALA A 148 -32.18 -14.83 -7.32
CA ALA A 148 -32.27 -15.53 -8.61
C ALA A 148 -31.33 -15.06 -9.74
N CYS A 149 -30.04 -15.42 -9.61
CA CYS A 149 -29.24 -15.78 -10.77
C CYS A 149 -29.60 -17.20 -11.23
N VAL A 150 -29.83 -17.36 -12.54
CA VAL A 150 -29.71 -18.66 -13.23
C VAL A 150 -28.24 -18.85 -13.59
N VAL A 151 -27.70 -20.03 -13.30
CA VAL A 151 -26.37 -20.47 -13.79
C VAL A 151 -26.60 -21.27 -15.08
N PRO A 152 -25.87 -21.00 -16.18
CA PRO A 152 -25.80 -21.94 -17.29
C PRO A 152 -24.97 -23.17 -16.87
N GLY A 153 -25.60 -24.34 -16.88
CA GLY A 153 -24.91 -25.62 -16.94
C GLY A 153 -24.29 -25.87 -18.31
N ALA A 154 -23.51 -26.95 -18.41
CA ALA A 154 -22.92 -27.41 -19.66
C ALA A 154 -23.98 -27.54 -20.78
N LEU A 155 -23.58 -27.15 -21.99
CA LEU A 155 -24.39 -27.18 -23.22
C LEU A 155 -25.09 -28.55 -23.41
N GLY A 156 -26.41 -28.57 -23.37
CA GLY A 156 -27.19 -29.76 -23.72
C GLY A 156 -28.68 -29.72 -23.35
N SER A 157 -29.49 -29.18 -24.26
CA SER A 157 -30.92 -29.46 -24.48
C SER A 157 -31.93 -29.46 -23.30
N GLY A 158 -32.86 -28.48 -23.37
CA GLY A 158 -34.28 -28.83 -23.46
C GLY A 158 -35.21 -28.40 -22.32
N ALA A 159 -36.05 -27.39 -22.61
CA ALA A 159 -37.52 -27.45 -22.59
C ALA A 159 -38.19 -26.22 -21.96
N ARG A 160 -39.22 -25.74 -22.68
CA ARG A 160 -40.03 -24.55 -22.38
C ARG A 160 -40.99 -24.80 -21.21
N ALA A 161 -41.21 -23.77 -20.41
CA ALA A 161 -42.26 -23.74 -19.38
C ALA A 161 -43.64 -23.36 -19.95
N ARG A 162 -44.70 -23.98 -19.42
CA ARG A 162 -46.05 -23.38 -19.30
C ARG A 162 -46.66 -23.76 -17.93
N PRO A 163 -47.39 -22.86 -17.25
CA PRO A 163 -47.92 -23.10 -15.91
C PRO A 163 -49.44 -23.34 -15.88
N VAL A 164 -49.93 -24.19 -14.95
CA VAL A 164 -51.29 -24.16 -14.37
C VAL A 164 -51.21 -24.64 -12.88
N PRO A 165 -52.00 -24.09 -11.93
CA PRO A 165 -51.68 -23.99 -10.49
C PRO A 165 -52.60 -24.83 -9.56
N CYS A 166 -52.31 -24.90 -8.25
CA CYS A 166 -53.20 -25.18 -7.09
C CYS A 166 -52.39 -25.15 -5.75
N PRO A 167 -52.98 -25.07 -4.53
CA PRO A 167 -53.71 -23.94 -3.92
C PRO A 167 -53.27 -23.60 -2.45
N ASP A 168 -53.48 -22.33 -2.05
CA ASP A 168 -53.70 -21.77 -0.70
C ASP A 168 -53.03 -22.41 0.55
N ILE A 169 -51.84 -21.90 0.92
CA ILE A 169 -51.37 -21.74 2.31
C ILE A 169 -50.61 -20.42 2.39
N ASP A 170 -51.28 -19.35 2.81
CA ASP A 170 -50.72 -17.99 2.71
C ASP A 170 -50.04 -17.57 4.04
N CYS A 171 -48.70 -17.62 4.08
CA CYS A 171 -47.88 -16.79 4.97
C CYS A 171 -47.65 -15.46 4.25
N ALA A 172 -48.71 -14.63 4.15
CA ALA A 172 -48.71 -13.39 3.36
C ALA A 172 -47.72 -12.37 3.95
N GLY A 173 -46.47 -12.45 3.49
CA GLY A 173 -45.35 -11.65 3.98
C GLY A 173 -43.99 -12.35 3.82
N GLY A 174 -43.97 -13.68 3.64
CA GLY A 174 -42.75 -14.49 3.65
C GLY A 174 -42.21 -14.70 5.08
N CYS A 175 -41.58 -15.84 5.34
CA CYS A 175 -40.85 -16.08 6.58
C CYS A 175 -39.38 -15.63 6.43
N GLY A 176 -38.71 -15.34 7.55
CA GLY A 176 -37.30 -14.91 7.52
C GLY A 176 -36.35 -15.98 6.98
N GLU A 177 -35.10 -15.60 6.67
CA GLU A 177 -34.10 -16.46 5.99
C GLU A 177 -33.77 -17.80 6.69
N CYS A 178 -34.19 -18.00 7.95
CA CYS A 178 -34.00 -19.24 8.72
C CYS A 178 -35.30 -19.78 9.36
N GLU A 179 -36.45 -19.47 8.77
CA GLU A 179 -37.77 -19.94 9.22
C GLU A 179 -38.55 -20.61 8.07
N VAL A 180 -39.37 -21.60 8.40
CA VAL A 180 -40.26 -22.28 7.47
C VAL A 180 -41.72 -22.10 7.89
N CYS A 181 -42.61 -21.84 6.92
CA CYS A 181 -44.04 -21.69 7.16
C CYS A 181 -44.67 -23.08 7.38
N VAL A 182 -45.05 -23.40 8.61
CA VAL A 182 -45.75 -24.65 8.96
C VAL A 182 -47.11 -24.27 9.53
N GLY A 183 -48.18 -24.69 8.86
CA GLY A 183 -49.55 -24.47 9.31
C GLY A 183 -49.98 -23.00 9.37
N GLY A 184 -49.44 -22.13 8.52
CA GLY A 184 -49.75 -20.69 8.50
C GLY A 184 -48.98 -19.86 9.54
N SER A 185 -47.91 -20.43 10.12
CA SER A 185 -47.02 -19.73 11.07
C SER A 185 -45.55 -20.00 10.74
N CYS A 186 -44.69 -18.99 10.84
CA CYS A 186 -43.24 -19.13 10.65
C CYS A 186 -42.62 -19.82 11.87
N GLN A 187 -41.87 -20.90 11.63
CA GLN A 187 -41.17 -21.65 12.67
C GLN A 187 -39.69 -21.77 12.34
N ALA A 188 -38.82 -21.60 13.34
CA ALA A 188 -37.37 -21.71 13.17
C ALA A 188 -36.94 -23.14 12.81
N VAL A 189 -35.99 -23.27 11.88
CA VAL A 189 -35.44 -24.57 11.48
C VAL A 189 -34.25 -24.92 12.38
N GLY A 190 -34.24 -26.12 12.96
CA GLY A 190 -33.11 -26.60 13.77
C GLY A 190 -31.87 -26.95 12.93
N ASP A 191 -30.69 -26.74 13.53
CA ASP A 191 -29.37 -26.90 12.92
C ASP A 191 -29.22 -28.21 12.13
N GLY A 192 -28.85 -28.11 10.85
CA GLY A 192 -28.50 -29.25 9.99
C GLY A 192 -29.65 -29.84 9.15
N THR A 193 -30.83 -29.23 9.14
CA THR A 193 -31.96 -29.73 8.34
C THR A 193 -31.98 -29.13 6.92
N PRO A 194 -32.15 -29.91 5.83
CA PRO A 194 -32.16 -29.37 4.47
C PRO A 194 -33.48 -28.64 4.16
N CYS A 195 -33.39 -27.35 3.78
CA CYS A 195 -34.53 -26.59 3.27
C CYS A 195 -34.75 -26.87 1.76
N GLY A 196 -36.00 -27.06 1.35
CA GLY A 196 -36.39 -27.41 -0.02
C GLY A 196 -36.06 -26.35 -1.08
N ASP A 197 -35.97 -26.79 -2.34
CA ASP A 197 -35.63 -26.06 -3.57
C ASP A 197 -34.15 -25.74 -3.84
N GLY A 198 -33.24 -26.51 -3.23
CA GLY A 198 -31.93 -26.77 -3.83
C GLY A 198 -30.90 -25.64 -3.73
N ARG A 199 -31.07 -24.68 -2.81
CA ARG A 199 -30.01 -23.74 -2.44
C ARG A 199 -29.94 -23.52 -0.93
N CYS A 200 -29.11 -24.34 -0.26
CA CYS A 200 -28.33 -23.91 0.90
C CYS A 200 -26.87 -24.32 0.62
N TRP A 201 -25.98 -23.33 0.51
CA TRP A 201 -24.54 -23.61 0.56
C TRP A 201 -24.14 -23.88 2.01
N ARG A 202 -23.04 -24.61 2.21
CA ARG A 202 -22.44 -24.83 3.55
C ARG A 202 -22.38 -23.51 4.33
N GLY A 203 -23.05 -23.45 5.50
CA GLY A 203 -22.96 -22.34 6.46
C GLY A 203 -24.11 -21.31 6.47
N ALA A 204 -25.22 -21.51 5.76
CA ALA A 204 -26.18 -20.43 5.48
C ALA A 204 -27.19 -20.04 6.60
N CYS A 205 -27.20 -20.70 7.76
CA CYS A 205 -27.96 -20.25 8.93
C CYS A 205 -27.10 -20.29 10.21
N CYS A 206 -25.81 -19.99 10.07
CA CYS A 206 -24.97 -19.72 11.23
C CYS A 206 -24.87 -18.21 11.38
N ASP A 207 -25.21 -17.67 12.54
CA ASP A 207 -24.95 -16.27 12.84
C ASP A 207 -23.45 -16.01 13.12
N GLY A 208 -22.51 -16.75 12.48
CA GLY A 208 -21.04 -16.70 12.63
C GLY A 208 -20.27 -17.85 11.93
N CYS A 209 -18.99 -18.11 12.27
CA CYS A 209 -18.09 -19.01 11.52
C CYS A 209 -18.38 -20.53 11.64
N TRP A 210 -18.20 -21.27 10.54
CA TRP A 210 -18.40 -22.72 10.40
C TRP A 210 -17.06 -23.49 10.47
N ASP A 211 -16.90 -24.40 11.43
CA ASP A 211 -15.64 -25.14 11.65
C ASP A 211 -15.52 -26.48 10.88
N GLY A 212 -16.54 -26.83 10.09
CA GLY A 212 -16.64 -28.12 9.41
C GLY A 212 -17.60 -29.12 10.07
N THR A 213 -18.07 -28.86 11.30
CA THR A 213 -19.00 -29.73 12.04
C THR A 213 -20.16 -29.01 12.74
N LYS A 214 -20.06 -27.71 13.07
CA LYS A 214 -21.15 -26.92 13.67
C LYS A 214 -21.07 -25.40 13.39
N CYS A 215 -22.20 -24.70 13.59
CA CYS A 215 -22.32 -23.24 13.59
C CYS A 215 -21.86 -22.63 14.92
N VAL A 216 -21.21 -21.48 14.90
CA VAL A 216 -20.88 -20.66 16.09
C VAL A 216 -21.27 -19.22 15.81
N ALA A 217 -22.11 -18.58 16.63
CA ALA A 217 -22.56 -17.20 16.43
C ALA A 217 -21.49 -16.13 16.77
N GLY A 218 -21.39 -15.06 15.97
CA GLY A 218 -20.63 -13.82 16.19
C GLY A 218 -21.38 -12.88 17.14
N ASP A 219 -20.86 -11.75 17.60
CA ASP A 219 -19.75 -10.91 17.20
C ASP A 219 -18.83 -10.71 18.41
N SER A 220 -17.63 -10.17 18.23
CA SER A 220 -16.70 -9.81 19.33
C SER A 220 -15.96 -11.00 20.00
N THR A 221 -14.62 -10.93 19.99
CA THR A 221 -13.86 -10.87 21.25
C THR A 221 -13.91 -12.00 22.30
N GLU A 222 -14.68 -13.09 22.23
CA GLU A 222 -14.66 -14.12 23.29
C GLU A 222 -14.67 -15.59 22.82
N ALA A 223 -13.71 -16.32 23.40
CA ALA A 223 -13.70 -17.74 23.78
C ALA A 223 -14.01 -18.82 22.73
N CYS A 224 -12.93 -19.47 22.24
CA CYS A 224 -12.98 -20.90 21.90
C CYS A 224 -12.22 -21.70 22.97
N GLY A 225 -12.96 -22.51 23.72
CA GLY A 225 -12.44 -23.35 24.82
C GLY A 225 -12.54 -22.62 26.16
N GLY A 226 -13.01 -23.31 27.20
CA GLY A 226 -13.30 -22.77 28.54
C GLY A 226 -12.13 -22.16 29.33
N ASP A 227 -11.05 -21.75 28.66
CA ASP A 227 -9.85 -21.14 29.24
C ASP A 227 -9.55 -19.71 28.68
N GLY A 228 -10.42 -19.14 27.83
CA GLY A 228 -10.42 -17.70 27.53
C GLY A 228 -9.31 -17.16 26.63
N ARG A 229 -8.83 -17.91 25.61
CA ARG A 229 -7.80 -17.43 24.67
C ARG A 229 -8.26 -17.41 23.19
N ARG A 230 -7.67 -16.53 22.35
CA ARG A 230 -8.10 -16.22 20.97
C ARG A 230 -7.09 -16.67 19.90
N CYS A 231 -7.57 -17.23 18.80
CA CYS A 231 -6.77 -17.55 17.60
C CYS A 231 -6.95 -16.49 16.51
N GLU A 232 -5.88 -15.78 16.15
CA GLU A 232 -5.76 -15.06 14.88
C GLU A 232 -4.54 -15.63 14.12
N ALA A 233 -4.81 -16.17 12.92
CA ALA A 233 -3.90 -16.79 11.94
C ALA A 233 -3.33 -18.19 12.26
N CYS A 234 -3.98 -19.23 11.72
CA CYS A 234 -3.36 -20.54 11.47
C CYS A 234 -3.47 -20.89 9.98
N THR A 235 -2.33 -21.14 9.32
CA THR A 235 -2.29 -21.94 8.09
C THR A 235 -2.10 -23.39 8.47
N CYS A 236 -3.11 -24.23 8.27
CA CYS A 236 -3.02 -25.67 8.49
C CYS A 236 -2.52 -26.37 7.22
N THR A 237 -1.44 -27.14 7.34
CA THR A 237 -1.07 -28.18 6.36
C THR A 237 -0.97 -29.52 7.10
N GLY A 238 -1.85 -30.48 6.77
CA GLY A 238 -1.77 -31.92 7.06
C GLY A 238 -1.37 -32.36 8.49
N ASP A 239 -2.30 -32.98 9.21
CA ASP A 239 -2.16 -33.78 10.46
C ASP A 239 -1.21 -33.28 11.57
N SER A 240 -0.73 -32.04 11.51
CA SER A 240 0.04 -31.40 12.57
C SER A 240 -0.23 -29.90 12.60
N CYS A 241 -0.71 -29.41 13.74
CA CYS A 241 -0.71 -27.98 14.05
C CYS A 241 0.64 -27.60 14.65
N SER A 242 1.65 -27.39 13.81
CA SER A 242 2.90 -26.74 14.20
C SER A 242 2.78 -25.24 14.00
N GLY A 243 1.82 -24.62 14.68
CA GLY A 243 1.61 -23.17 14.67
C GLY A 243 1.42 -22.70 16.09
N GLY A 244 2.53 -22.35 16.75
CA GLY A 244 2.48 -21.76 18.09
C GLY A 244 1.54 -20.56 18.09
N PHE A 245 0.60 -20.56 19.03
CA PHE A 245 -0.34 -19.48 19.28
C PHE A 245 0.38 -18.11 19.26
N CYS A 246 -0.11 -17.16 18.44
CA CYS A 246 0.19 -15.73 18.59
C CYS A 246 -0.56 -15.15 19.81
N GLU A 247 -0.39 -15.77 20.99
CA GLU A 247 -1.09 -15.42 22.23
C GLU A 247 -0.40 -14.35 23.05
N GLN A 248 0.85 -14.00 22.73
CA GLN A 248 1.47 -12.93 23.47
C GLN A 248 0.88 -11.60 22.98
N SER A 249 0.18 -10.94 23.90
CA SER A 249 -0.03 -9.49 23.91
C SER A 249 1.29 -8.85 23.51
N THR A 250 1.42 -8.55 22.23
CA THR A 250 2.53 -7.76 21.73
C THR A 250 2.32 -6.40 22.38
N GLN A 251 3.17 -6.03 23.32
CA GLN A 251 3.23 -4.65 23.81
C GLN A 251 4.21 -3.89 22.93
N ALA A 252 4.08 -4.00 21.61
CA ALA A 252 4.89 -3.18 20.72
C ALA A 252 4.50 -1.73 20.96
N ARG A 253 5.50 -0.87 21.14
CA ARG A 253 5.30 0.57 21.38
C ARG A 253 5.91 1.41 20.29
N ARG A 254 7.04 0.95 19.75
CA ARG A 254 7.76 1.61 18.68
C ARG A 254 8.19 0.61 17.64
N VAL A 255 8.29 1.10 16.42
CA VAL A 255 8.80 0.37 15.28
C VAL A 255 9.65 1.33 14.47
N ALA A 256 10.74 0.81 13.91
CA ALA A 256 11.61 1.47 12.97
C ALA A 256 11.85 0.52 11.80
N ALA A 257 11.72 1.03 10.58
CA ALA A 257 11.89 0.26 9.36
C ALA A 257 13.02 0.90 8.55
N GLY A 258 14.08 0.14 8.30
CA GLY A 258 15.25 0.57 7.57
C GLY A 258 15.13 0.24 6.10
N ALA A 259 16.25 0.18 5.38
CA ALA A 259 16.19 -0.13 3.96
C ALA A 259 15.74 -1.57 3.69
N LEU A 260 16.17 -2.53 4.52
CA LEU A 260 16.00 -3.96 4.29
C LEU A 260 15.67 -4.78 5.56
N HIS A 261 15.56 -4.12 6.71
CA HIS A 261 15.27 -4.74 8.00
C HIS A 261 14.34 -3.85 8.82
N THR A 262 13.77 -4.42 9.86
CA THR A 262 12.84 -3.75 10.77
C THR A 262 13.21 -4.08 12.19
N CYS A 263 13.06 -3.12 13.09
CA CYS A 263 13.18 -3.34 14.52
C CYS A 263 11.97 -2.76 15.25
N ALA A 264 11.61 -3.36 16.39
CA ALA A 264 10.54 -2.89 17.25
C ALA A 264 10.92 -2.98 18.73
N LEU A 265 10.34 -2.09 19.53
CA LEU A 265 10.47 -2.09 20.99
C LEU A 265 9.20 -2.65 21.62
N LEU A 266 9.36 -3.69 22.43
CA LEU A 266 8.29 -4.40 23.13
C LEU A 266 8.43 -4.22 24.64
N GLY A 267 7.41 -3.64 25.28
CA GLY A 267 7.43 -3.44 26.73
C GLY A 267 6.42 -2.42 27.27
N PRO A 268 6.35 -2.28 28.60
CA PRO A 268 5.46 -1.35 29.28
C PRO A 268 5.97 0.10 29.23
N GLY A 269 5.07 1.08 29.43
CA GLY A 269 5.46 2.45 29.79
C GLY A 269 6.25 3.25 28.75
N GLY A 270 6.27 2.84 27.48
CA GLY A 270 6.98 3.56 26.41
C GLY A 270 8.46 3.18 26.25
N ALA A 271 8.93 2.24 27.08
CA ALA A 271 10.23 1.60 26.97
C ALA A 271 10.06 0.10 26.67
N GLY A 272 11.08 -0.54 26.09
CA GLY A 272 10.99 -1.96 25.79
C GLY A 272 12.29 -2.62 25.37
N GLU A 273 12.21 -3.94 25.28
CA GLU A 273 13.25 -4.77 24.67
C GLU A 273 13.18 -4.66 23.16
N ALA A 274 14.33 -4.61 22.50
CA ALA A 274 14.37 -4.51 21.04
C ALA A 274 14.39 -5.89 20.39
N TYR A 275 13.65 -5.99 19.30
CA TYR A 275 13.60 -7.13 18.42
C TYR A 275 13.83 -6.67 16.99
N CYS A 276 14.66 -7.34 16.22
CA CYS A 276 14.95 -7.02 14.84
C CYS A 276 14.77 -8.23 13.91
N TRP A 277 14.36 -7.99 12.67
CA TRP A 277 14.21 -9.00 11.63
C TRP A 277 14.42 -8.39 10.23
N GLY A 278 14.56 -9.24 9.22
CA GLY A 278 14.88 -8.85 7.85
C GLY A 278 16.30 -9.22 7.44
N GLU A 279 16.96 -8.35 6.67
CA GLU A 279 18.38 -8.52 6.33
C GLU A 279 19.25 -8.50 7.59
N GLY A 280 20.11 -9.53 7.73
CA GLY A 280 21.02 -9.67 8.87
C GLY A 280 22.51 -9.67 8.54
N ARG A 281 22.86 -9.51 7.26
CA ARG A 281 24.26 -9.24 6.89
C ARG A 281 24.78 -7.98 7.59
N ASP A 282 26.10 -7.93 7.73
CA ASP A 282 26.83 -6.82 8.33
C ASP A 282 26.44 -6.58 9.81
N GLY A 283 25.78 -7.55 10.47
CA GLY A 283 25.37 -7.45 11.88
C GLY A 283 24.10 -6.65 12.15
N ALA A 284 23.35 -6.21 11.12
CA ALA A 284 22.26 -5.23 11.22
C ALA A 284 21.14 -5.58 12.23
N LEU A 285 21.00 -6.85 12.60
CA LEU A 285 20.01 -7.33 13.57
C LEU A 285 20.46 -7.23 15.02
N GLY A 286 21.77 -7.19 15.31
CA GLY A 286 22.27 -7.01 16.68
C GLY A 286 22.07 -8.23 17.59
N VAL A 287 21.97 -9.43 17.01
CA VAL A 287 21.63 -10.67 17.72
C VAL A 287 22.84 -11.56 17.98
N GLY A 288 24.05 -11.09 17.68
CA GLY A 288 25.29 -11.84 17.83
C GLY A 288 25.83 -12.43 16.52
N PRO A 289 27.04 -13.00 16.57
CA PRO A 289 27.77 -13.47 15.38
C PRO A 289 27.10 -14.66 14.68
N ASP A 290 26.26 -15.41 15.40
CA ASP A 290 25.51 -16.55 14.85
C ASP A 290 24.19 -16.14 14.18
N ALA A 291 23.98 -14.84 13.96
CA ALA A 291 22.80 -14.32 13.28
C ALA A 291 22.63 -14.93 11.88
N PRO A 292 21.41 -15.30 11.48
CA PRO A 292 21.18 -15.69 10.10
C PRO A 292 21.38 -14.47 9.18
N PRO A 293 21.87 -14.66 7.94
CA PRO A 293 22.00 -13.56 6.97
C PRO A 293 20.65 -12.92 6.63
N LYS A 294 19.56 -13.62 6.92
CA LYS A 294 18.17 -13.18 6.76
C LYS A 294 17.35 -13.78 7.89
N ALA A 295 16.74 -12.95 8.73
CA ALA A 295 15.80 -13.37 9.77
C ALA A 295 14.36 -13.12 9.31
N GLU A 296 13.58 -14.18 9.11
CA GLU A 296 12.18 -14.08 8.66
C GLU A 296 11.20 -13.93 9.82
N LEU A 297 11.67 -14.03 11.06
CA LEU A 297 10.91 -13.81 12.29
C LEU A 297 11.66 -12.83 13.21
N PRO A 298 10.95 -12.03 14.02
CA PRO A 298 11.57 -11.16 15.03
C PRO A 298 12.55 -11.90 15.94
N GLN A 299 13.77 -11.38 16.05
CA GLN A 299 14.81 -11.89 16.93
C GLN A 299 15.13 -10.86 18.01
N ARG A 300 15.25 -11.29 19.27
CA ARG A 300 15.63 -10.40 20.37
C ARG A 300 17.10 -10.01 20.22
N ILE A 301 17.41 -8.72 20.37
CA ILE A 301 18.80 -8.25 20.33
C ILE A 301 19.57 -8.69 21.57
N VAL A 302 20.89 -8.85 21.44
CA VAL A 302 21.78 -9.23 22.54
C VAL A 302 22.48 -7.98 23.05
N LYS A 303 22.03 -7.41 24.18
CA LYS A 303 22.67 -6.24 24.83
C LYS A 303 23.29 -6.59 26.17
N GLY A 304 24.34 -5.84 26.54
CA GLY A 304 25.01 -5.98 27.84
C GLY A 304 24.38 -5.18 28.99
N SER A 305 23.39 -4.31 28.70
CA SER A 305 22.75 -3.43 29.70
C SER A 305 21.36 -3.94 30.07
N PRO A 306 20.92 -3.82 31.35
CA PRO A 306 19.55 -4.11 31.75
C PRO A 306 18.56 -3.00 31.39
N GLU A 307 19.03 -1.79 31.03
CA GLU A 307 18.17 -0.63 30.75
C GLU A 307 17.28 -0.85 29.52
N LEU A 308 16.03 -0.42 29.57
CA LEU A 308 15.09 -0.56 28.45
C LEU A 308 15.29 0.54 27.41
N TYR A 309 15.09 0.21 26.14
CA TYR A 309 15.16 1.20 25.07
C TYR A 309 13.91 2.06 25.03
N VAL A 310 14.08 3.35 24.82
CA VAL A 310 13.01 4.34 24.67
C VAL A 310 12.90 4.87 23.25
N GLU A 311 13.95 4.79 22.43
CA GLU A 311 13.92 5.07 20.99
C GLU A 311 14.73 4.02 20.21
N ILE A 312 14.33 3.76 18.97
CA ILE A 312 15.07 2.91 18.04
C ILE A 312 14.96 3.50 16.65
N GLY A 313 16.07 3.45 15.91
CA GLY A 313 16.15 3.88 14.53
C GLY A 313 16.99 2.89 13.71
N THR A 314 16.67 2.81 12.43
CA THR A 314 17.25 1.84 11.49
C THR A 314 17.68 2.57 10.23
N GLY A 315 18.95 2.46 9.87
CA GLY A 315 19.48 2.98 8.61
C GLY A 315 19.42 1.94 7.49
N ALA A 316 20.38 2.02 6.54
CA ALA A 316 20.40 1.09 5.42
C ALA A 316 20.70 -0.36 5.84
N ARG A 317 21.70 -0.55 6.71
CA ARG A 317 22.16 -1.86 7.24
C ARG A 317 22.76 -1.74 8.65
N PHE A 318 22.32 -0.76 9.40
CA PHE A 318 22.72 -0.56 10.78
C PHE A 318 21.52 -0.04 11.57
N SER A 319 21.61 -0.14 12.89
CA SER A 319 20.57 0.30 13.80
C SER A 319 21.20 0.96 15.02
N CYS A 320 20.47 1.88 15.63
CA CYS A 320 20.84 2.49 16.89
C CYS A 320 19.60 2.56 17.79
N ALA A 321 19.80 2.41 19.09
CA ALA A 321 18.75 2.55 20.08
C ALA A 321 19.22 3.39 21.26
N LEU A 322 18.33 4.24 21.76
CA LEU A 322 18.52 5.09 22.95
C LEU A 322 17.80 4.45 24.12
N ASP A 323 18.48 4.29 25.26
CA ASP A 323 17.90 3.74 26.48
C ASP A 323 17.41 4.79 27.48
N SER A 324 16.72 4.34 28.52
CA SER A 324 16.18 5.17 29.60
C SER A 324 17.24 5.93 30.40
N ALA A 325 18.51 5.49 30.35
CA ALA A 325 19.63 6.16 31.00
C ALA A 325 20.28 7.23 30.10
N GLY A 326 19.80 7.39 28.87
CA GLY A 326 20.35 8.34 27.90
C GLY A 326 21.56 7.80 27.15
N VAL A 327 21.80 6.48 27.16
CA VAL A 327 22.89 5.84 26.42
C VAL A 327 22.38 5.39 25.06
N ILE A 328 23.11 5.75 24.00
CA ILE A 328 22.86 5.23 22.66
C ILE A 328 23.78 4.02 22.43
N SER A 329 23.21 2.92 21.95
CA SER A 329 23.98 1.78 21.45
C SER A 329 23.68 1.56 19.97
N CYS A 330 24.71 1.33 19.16
CA CYS A 330 24.59 1.09 17.72
C CYS A 330 25.22 -0.24 17.31
N TRP A 331 24.69 -0.86 16.27
CA TRP A 331 25.17 -2.13 15.69
C TRP A 331 24.88 -2.19 14.19
N GLY A 332 25.56 -3.11 13.49
CA GLY A 332 25.44 -3.32 12.06
C GLY A 332 26.64 -2.82 11.28
N ARG A 333 26.41 -2.46 10.02
CA ARG A 333 27.44 -1.99 9.09
C ARG A 333 28.13 -0.72 9.60
N ASN A 334 29.45 -0.60 9.43
CA ASN A 334 30.25 0.51 9.95
C ASN A 334 31.39 0.96 8.99
N ASP A 335 31.22 0.80 7.69
CA ASP A 335 32.22 1.16 6.69
C ASP A 335 32.54 2.65 6.61
N VAL A 336 31.63 3.51 7.06
CA VAL A 336 31.80 4.97 7.10
C VAL A 336 31.69 5.54 8.51
N GLY A 337 31.76 4.71 9.55
CA GLY A 337 31.67 5.15 10.95
C GLY A 337 30.25 5.38 11.46
N GLN A 338 29.23 4.90 10.73
CA GLN A 338 27.82 5.12 11.06
C GLN A 338 27.36 4.56 12.41
N LEU A 339 28.18 3.73 13.06
CA LEU A 339 27.92 3.28 14.43
C LEU A 339 28.36 4.29 15.49
N GLY A 340 29.33 5.16 15.19
CA GLY A 340 29.76 6.21 16.14
C GLY A 340 30.43 5.69 17.42
N ALA A 341 30.80 4.40 17.48
CA ALA A 341 31.30 3.77 18.70
C ALA A 341 32.84 3.85 18.86
N GLY A 342 33.53 4.63 18.02
CA GLY A 342 34.98 4.81 18.07
C GLY A 342 35.79 3.60 17.58
N VAL A 343 35.14 2.62 16.97
CA VAL A 343 35.75 1.38 16.49
C VAL A 343 35.58 1.25 14.97
N PRO A 344 36.55 0.64 14.26
CA PRO A 344 36.38 0.26 12.87
C PRO A 344 35.60 -1.06 12.74
N GLY A 345 34.97 -1.26 11.57
CA GLY A 345 34.35 -2.53 11.22
C GLY A 345 32.95 -2.74 11.80
N ASP A 346 32.23 -3.67 11.18
CA ASP A 346 30.83 -3.97 11.50
C ASP A 346 30.69 -4.62 12.88
N LEU A 347 29.53 -4.44 13.52
CA LEU A 347 29.25 -4.99 14.85
C LEU A 347 27.96 -5.82 14.85
N ASP A 348 28.08 -7.08 15.26
CA ASP A 348 26.91 -7.99 15.35
C ASP A 348 26.12 -7.85 16.66
N THR A 349 26.60 -7.01 17.59
CA THR A 349 25.92 -6.68 18.85
C THR A 349 25.97 -5.18 19.14
N PRO A 350 24.99 -4.62 19.86
CA PRO A 350 24.96 -3.22 20.25
C PRO A 350 26.18 -2.82 21.08
N LEU A 351 26.89 -1.80 20.62
CA LEU A 351 27.98 -1.16 21.37
C LEU A 351 27.59 0.27 21.77
N PRO A 352 27.70 0.64 23.06
CA PRO A 352 27.43 2.00 23.52
C PRO A 352 28.37 3.03 22.87
N ILE A 353 27.82 4.19 22.53
CA ILE A 353 28.60 5.36 22.10
C ILE A 353 28.84 6.30 23.28
N ALA A 354 29.94 7.06 23.25
CA ALA A 354 30.27 8.00 24.31
C ALA A 354 29.27 9.17 24.37
N GLY A 355 28.93 9.62 25.58
CA GLY A 355 28.02 10.75 25.83
C GLY A 355 26.68 10.34 26.46
N THR A 356 25.83 11.33 26.71
CA THR A 356 24.45 11.11 27.17
C THR A 356 23.49 11.93 26.31
N TRP A 357 22.36 11.33 25.95
CA TRP A 357 21.55 11.77 24.83
C TRP A 357 20.07 11.76 25.17
N ARG A 358 19.30 12.66 24.56
CA ARG A 358 17.85 12.78 24.78
C ARG A 358 17.00 12.56 23.53
N SER A 359 17.62 12.54 22.35
CA SER A 359 16.95 12.31 21.08
C SER A 359 17.94 11.72 20.08
N LEU A 360 17.45 10.76 19.28
CA LEU A 360 18.22 10.05 18.26
C LEU A 360 17.54 10.19 16.88
N GLY A 361 18.33 10.57 15.87
CA GLY A 361 17.95 10.51 14.45
C GLY A 361 18.89 9.58 13.69
N VAL A 362 18.36 8.51 13.10
CA VAL A 362 19.13 7.54 12.29
C VAL A 362 18.79 7.70 10.83
N GLY A 363 19.80 8.02 10.02
CA GLY A 363 19.69 8.22 8.58
C GLY A 363 20.17 7.03 7.76
N GLY A 364 20.44 7.25 6.47
CA GLY A 364 20.86 6.18 5.56
C GLY A 364 22.20 5.54 5.94
N ALA A 365 23.20 6.38 6.21
CA ALA A 365 24.57 5.99 6.55
C ALA A 365 25.21 6.92 7.60
N HIS A 366 24.38 7.65 8.34
CA HIS A 366 24.81 8.53 9.43
C HIS A 366 23.74 8.54 10.52
N ALA A 367 24.11 8.99 11.70
CA ALA A 367 23.16 9.28 12.76
C ALA A 367 23.56 10.56 13.49
N CYS A 368 22.58 11.17 14.11
CA CYS A 368 22.72 12.39 14.89
C CYS A 368 21.96 12.23 16.20
N ALA A 369 22.46 12.87 17.26
CA ALA A 369 21.82 12.88 18.55
C ALA A 369 21.91 14.25 19.23
N VAL A 370 20.94 14.52 20.09
CA VAL A 370 20.87 15.73 20.91
C VAL A 370 21.39 15.41 22.31
N SER A 371 22.34 16.19 22.81
CA SER A 371 22.92 16.04 24.15
C SER A 371 21.87 16.21 25.26
N ASN A 372 22.01 15.44 26.34
CA ASN A 372 21.17 15.53 27.54
C ASN A 372 21.77 16.38 28.66
N ASP A 373 22.88 17.08 28.41
CA ASP A 373 23.58 17.96 29.37
C ASP A 373 22.92 19.35 29.57
N GLY A 374 21.77 19.57 28.94
CA GLY A 374 21.05 20.85 28.96
C GLY A 374 21.51 21.86 27.90
N SER A 375 22.58 21.59 27.15
CA SER A 375 23.03 22.46 26.05
C SER A 375 22.15 22.36 24.81
N GLY A 376 21.45 21.23 24.62
CA GLY A 376 20.73 20.94 23.38
C GLY A 376 21.64 20.86 22.14
N ALA A 377 22.95 20.68 22.32
CA ALA A 377 23.90 20.54 21.22
C ALA A 377 23.63 19.25 20.42
N ILE A 378 23.81 19.32 19.10
CA ILE A 378 23.73 18.16 18.22
C ILE A 378 25.13 17.64 17.94
N SER A 379 25.29 16.31 18.02
CA SER A 379 26.45 15.61 17.48
C SER A 379 26.01 14.61 16.42
N CYS A 380 26.76 14.51 15.34
CA CYS A 380 26.52 13.57 14.25
C CYS A 380 27.77 12.72 13.97
N TRP A 381 27.56 11.52 13.47
CA TRP A 381 28.63 10.58 13.11
C TRP A 381 28.27 9.78 11.87
N GLY A 382 29.24 9.07 11.29
CA GLY A 382 29.10 8.41 10.00
C GLY A 382 29.19 9.36 8.82
N GLY A 383 28.40 9.09 7.78
CA GLY A 383 28.22 9.95 6.62
C GLY A 383 28.97 9.50 5.38
N LEU A 384 28.37 9.77 4.22
CA LEU A 384 28.91 9.58 2.88
C LEU A 384 29.56 10.85 2.33
N THR A 385 29.01 12.04 2.67
CA THR A 385 29.45 13.30 2.05
C THR A 385 30.07 14.29 3.05
N GLY A 386 29.73 14.17 4.33
CA GLY A 386 30.12 15.07 5.42
C GLY A 386 29.19 16.28 5.59
N TRP A 387 28.32 16.55 4.61
CA TRP A 387 27.33 17.63 4.71
C TRP A 387 26.17 17.25 5.63
N GLU A 388 25.68 16.03 5.55
CA GLU A 388 24.59 15.47 6.35
C GLU A 388 24.92 15.38 7.84
N THR A 389 26.21 15.28 8.18
CA THR A 389 26.74 15.30 9.54
C THR A 389 27.11 16.70 10.02
N GLY A 390 26.94 17.73 9.19
CA GLY A 390 27.24 19.12 9.55
C GLY A 390 28.73 19.44 9.69
N GLN A 391 29.61 18.62 9.08
CA GLN A 391 31.07 18.79 9.12
C GLN A 391 31.62 19.42 7.84
N GLY A 392 30.86 19.41 6.75
CA GLY A 392 31.23 19.98 5.45
C GLY A 392 31.94 18.99 4.52
N ALA A 393 32.19 19.42 3.28
CA ALA A 393 32.83 18.60 2.26
C ALA A 393 34.19 18.05 2.70
N ARG A 394 34.44 16.77 2.35
CA ARG A 394 35.71 16.07 2.58
C ARG A 394 36.07 15.87 4.06
N ALA A 395 35.12 16.05 4.98
CA ALA A 395 35.29 15.56 6.34
C ALA A 395 35.51 14.03 6.29
N PRO A 396 36.50 13.48 7.02
CA PRO A 396 36.66 12.04 7.12
C PRO A 396 35.41 11.41 7.75
N ALA A 397 35.19 10.13 7.48
CA ALA A 397 34.21 9.32 8.19
C ALA A 397 34.37 9.51 9.70
N GLN A 398 33.29 9.93 10.36
CA GLN A 398 33.30 10.20 11.79
C GLN A 398 33.00 8.89 12.52
N LEU A 399 34.05 8.22 13.03
CA LEU A 399 33.91 6.98 13.80
C LEU A 399 33.32 7.21 15.20
N ALA A 400 33.23 8.46 15.66
CA ALA A 400 32.68 8.87 16.95
C ALA A 400 31.80 10.12 16.80
N PRO A 401 30.93 10.46 17.78
CA PRO A 401 30.08 11.63 17.70
C PRO A 401 30.89 12.92 17.57
N ALA A 402 30.67 13.65 16.48
CA ALA A 402 31.30 14.94 16.21
C ALA A 402 30.26 16.06 16.39
N ALA A 403 30.61 17.09 17.16
CA ALA A 403 29.71 18.21 17.40
C ALA A 403 29.41 18.96 16.09
N VAL A 404 28.13 19.28 15.88
CA VAL A 404 27.68 20.15 14.80
C VAL A 404 27.79 21.60 15.28
N ALA A 405 28.55 22.43 14.57
CA ALA A 405 28.77 23.82 14.95
C ALA A 405 27.44 24.62 14.90
N SER A 406 26.90 24.96 16.07
CA SER A 406 25.70 25.79 16.22
C SER A 406 25.62 26.35 17.65
N SER A 407 24.94 27.50 17.81
CA SER A 407 24.57 28.05 19.12
C SER A 407 23.10 27.81 19.49
N VAL A 408 22.36 27.08 18.65
CA VAL A 408 20.94 26.77 18.83
C VAL A 408 20.78 25.58 19.77
N MET A 409 19.85 25.69 20.72
CA MET A 409 19.47 24.58 21.61
C MET A 409 18.38 23.73 20.96
N PHE A 410 18.71 22.51 20.56
CA PHE A 410 17.80 21.62 19.85
C PHE A 410 17.07 20.68 20.79
N GLY A 411 15.76 20.49 20.59
CA GLY A 411 14.95 19.54 21.35
C GLY A 411 14.88 18.16 20.71
N SER A 412 14.98 18.07 19.38
CA SER A 412 14.92 16.82 18.63
C SER A 412 15.65 16.89 17.29
N VAL A 413 16.08 15.73 16.79
CA VAL A 413 16.74 15.58 15.49
C VAL A 413 16.18 14.40 14.71
N SER A 414 16.17 14.52 13.39
CA SER A 414 15.81 13.47 12.44
C SER A 414 16.79 13.48 11.27
N ALA A 415 17.15 12.30 10.77
CA ALA A 415 18.16 12.13 9.74
C ALA A 415 17.56 11.39 8.54
N GLY A 416 17.82 11.89 7.34
CA GLY A 416 17.46 11.28 6.06
C GLY A 416 18.63 10.52 5.45
N VAL A 417 18.70 10.39 4.12
CA VAL A 417 19.85 9.73 3.47
C VAL A 417 21.04 10.68 3.30
N TYR A 418 20.78 11.94 2.89
CA TYR A 418 21.83 12.93 2.59
C TYR A 418 21.64 14.25 3.34
N HIS A 419 20.73 14.29 4.30
CA HIS A 419 20.42 15.48 5.08
C HIS A 419 19.95 15.12 6.49
N SER A 420 19.89 16.15 7.32
CA SER A 420 19.38 16.08 8.68
C SER A 420 18.52 17.31 8.94
N CYS A 421 17.49 17.15 9.76
CA CYS A 421 16.63 18.23 10.21
C CYS A 421 16.40 18.13 11.72
N ALA A 422 16.15 19.27 12.36
CA ALA A 422 15.96 19.37 13.79
C ALA A 422 14.88 20.40 14.13
N VAL A 423 14.26 20.22 15.29
CA VAL A 423 13.38 21.22 15.90
C VAL A 423 14.07 21.76 17.14
N ASP A 424 14.20 23.09 17.20
CA ASP A 424 14.77 23.78 18.35
C ASP A 424 13.79 23.89 19.52
N ASP A 425 14.29 24.23 20.72
CA ASP A 425 13.46 24.40 21.92
C ASP A 425 12.49 25.61 21.79
N GLY A 426 12.77 26.55 20.89
CA GLY A 426 11.89 27.63 20.46
C GLY A 426 10.90 27.24 19.35
N ARG A 427 10.79 25.94 19.02
CA ARG A 427 9.93 25.38 17.96
C ARG A 427 10.23 25.88 16.55
N GLY A 428 11.46 26.33 16.29
CA GLY A 428 12.01 26.59 14.97
C GLY A 428 12.43 25.29 14.27
N LEU A 429 12.24 25.24 12.95
CA LEU A 429 12.69 24.13 12.10
C LEU A 429 14.03 24.48 11.45
N TRP A 430 14.96 23.52 11.47
CA TRP A 430 16.30 23.67 10.91
C TRP A 430 16.66 22.44 10.09
N CYS A 431 17.33 22.63 8.95
CA CYS A 431 17.84 21.53 8.13
C CYS A 431 19.24 21.86 7.59
N TRP A 432 20.03 20.81 7.35
CA TRP A 432 21.36 20.88 6.77
C TRP A 432 21.65 19.58 6.00
N GLY A 433 22.66 19.59 5.13
CA GLY A 433 22.97 18.43 4.28
C GLY A 433 23.34 18.78 2.85
N ASP A 434 23.42 17.73 2.03
CA ASP A 434 23.73 17.83 0.61
C ASP A 434 22.52 18.31 -0.21
N VAL A 435 22.78 18.99 -1.33
CA VAL A 435 21.73 19.44 -2.27
C VAL A 435 21.04 18.28 -2.99
N ALA A 436 21.71 17.13 -3.12
CA ALA A 436 21.16 15.88 -3.65
C ALA A 436 20.05 15.30 -2.77
N SER A 437 19.86 15.80 -1.54
CA SER A 437 18.68 15.47 -0.73
C SER A 437 17.38 16.05 -1.28
N PHE A 438 17.47 17.17 -2.03
CA PHE A 438 16.34 18.01 -2.46
C PHE A 438 15.44 18.52 -1.32
N ALA A 439 15.81 18.30 -0.06
CA ALA A 439 14.92 18.37 1.09
C ALA A 439 15.36 19.42 2.14
N LEU A 440 16.24 20.35 1.79
CA LEU A 440 16.80 21.31 2.75
C LEU A 440 15.83 22.42 3.20
N GLY A 441 14.64 22.52 2.60
CA GLY A 441 13.64 23.53 2.97
C GLY A 441 13.98 24.95 2.51
N GLN A 442 15.06 25.10 1.73
CA GLN A 442 15.50 26.36 1.13
C GLN A 442 15.05 26.45 -0.33
N VAL A 443 14.84 27.66 -0.84
CA VAL A 443 14.51 27.86 -2.25
C VAL A 443 15.75 27.55 -3.10
N ALA A 444 15.72 26.39 -3.79
CA ALA A 444 16.74 25.96 -4.74
C ALA A 444 18.19 26.27 -4.30
N PRO A 445 18.67 25.71 -3.19
CA PRO A 445 19.98 26.05 -2.63
C PRO A 445 21.08 25.75 -3.66
N ALA A 446 21.92 26.75 -3.94
CA ALA A 446 23.00 26.64 -4.91
C ALA A 446 24.19 25.80 -4.42
N ALA A 447 24.25 25.48 -3.12
CA ALA A 447 25.32 24.72 -2.49
C ALA A 447 24.80 23.92 -1.27
N PRO A 448 25.50 22.83 -0.88
CA PRO A 448 25.23 22.11 0.36
C PRO A 448 25.30 23.01 1.60
N LEU A 449 24.56 22.62 2.64
CA LEU A 449 24.51 23.32 3.92
C LEU A 449 25.29 22.51 4.97
N ALA A 450 26.47 23.00 5.38
CA ALA A 450 27.27 22.35 6.42
C ALA A 450 26.80 22.68 7.85
N GLN A 451 25.87 23.61 8.03
CA GLN A 451 25.40 24.01 9.36
C GLN A 451 23.87 24.06 9.38
N PRO A 452 23.25 23.78 10.54
CA PRO A 452 21.81 23.91 10.70
C PRO A 452 21.34 25.27 10.20
N THR A 453 20.49 25.26 9.18
CA THR A 453 19.96 26.48 8.56
C THR A 453 18.45 26.52 8.78
N ARG A 454 17.95 27.66 9.26
CA ARG A 454 16.54 27.81 9.62
C ARG A 454 15.65 27.71 8.39
N VAL A 455 14.58 26.95 8.49
CA VAL A 455 13.58 26.77 7.43
C VAL A 455 12.39 27.71 7.70
N GLY A 456 12.33 28.79 6.94
CA GLY A 456 11.28 29.81 7.08
C GLY A 456 11.31 30.56 8.42
N SER A 457 10.24 31.28 8.73
CA SER A 457 10.10 32.11 9.93
C SER A 457 9.21 31.51 11.03
N ALA A 458 8.43 30.46 10.74
CA ALA A 458 7.54 29.81 11.70
C ALA A 458 8.28 29.28 12.95
N SER A 459 7.58 29.26 14.09
CA SER A 459 8.12 28.90 15.42
C SER A 459 7.10 28.10 16.24
N ASP A 460 6.33 27.25 15.57
CA ASP A 460 5.28 26.40 16.11
C ASP A 460 5.42 24.96 15.63
N TRP A 461 6.60 24.58 15.14
CA TRP A 461 6.92 23.21 14.76
C TRP A 461 6.99 22.31 16.00
N SER A 462 6.30 21.17 15.95
CA SER A 462 6.29 20.20 17.05
C SER A 462 7.09 18.93 16.75
N ARG A 463 7.30 18.62 15.47
CA ARG A 463 8.03 17.43 15.01
C ARG A 463 8.49 17.60 13.57
N VAL A 464 9.65 17.05 13.25
CA VAL A 464 10.09 16.79 11.87
C VAL A 464 10.48 15.33 11.73
N VAL A 465 10.20 14.74 10.58
CA VAL A 465 10.69 13.42 10.17
C VAL A 465 11.32 13.58 8.79
N ALA A 466 12.57 13.14 8.66
CA ALA A 466 13.30 13.06 7.40
C ALA A 466 13.17 11.66 6.81
N GLY A 467 12.71 11.57 5.56
CA GLY A 467 12.76 10.38 4.73
C GLY A 467 14.05 10.34 3.91
N ALA A 468 14.05 9.57 2.82
CA ALA A 468 15.25 9.49 1.98
C ALA A 468 15.56 10.82 1.26
N PHE A 469 14.53 11.41 0.63
CA PHE A 469 14.66 12.59 -0.24
C PHE A 469 13.55 13.63 -0.01
N HIS A 470 12.76 13.45 1.04
CA HIS A 470 11.70 14.37 1.44
C HIS A 470 11.55 14.42 2.96
N ASN A 471 10.86 15.44 3.44
CA ASN A 471 10.54 15.62 4.84
C ASN A 471 9.06 15.86 5.02
N CYS A 472 8.57 15.52 6.20
CA CYS A 472 7.31 16.01 6.69
C CYS A 472 7.48 16.47 8.14
N ALA A 473 6.73 17.49 8.51
CA ALA A 473 6.73 18.06 9.83
C ALA A 473 5.32 18.42 10.28
N LEU A 474 5.14 18.47 11.59
CA LEU A 474 3.88 18.86 12.23
C LEU A 474 4.01 20.27 12.81
N ARG A 475 2.99 21.10 12.58
CA ARG A 475 2.83 22.43 13.21
C ARG A 475 1.64 22.47 14.15
N GLY A 476 1.79 23.25 15.21
CA GLY A 476 0.72 23.54 16.16
C GLY A 476 0.07 22.27 16.71
N ALA A 477 -1.22 22.11 16.43
CA ALA A 477 -2.01 20.98 16.87
C ALA A 477 -1.89 19.73 15.97
N GLY A 478 -1.01 19.70 14.96
CA GLY A 478 -0.89 18.54 14.08
C GLY A 478 -1.22 18.82 12.61
N GLU A 479 -1.06 20.06 12.16
CA GLU A 479 -1.07 20.38 10.74
C GLU A 479 0.12 19.73 10.05
N LEU A 480 -0.12 19.04 8.94
CA LEU A 480 0.92 18.35 8.19
C LEU A 480 1.51 19.25 7.10
N TRP A 481 2.83 19.35 7.10
CA TRP A 481 3.61 20.09 6.10
C TRP A 481 4.72 19.20 5.55
N CYS A 482 4.82 19.05 4.23
CA CYS A 482 5.83 18.22 3.58
C CYS A 482 6.57 19.00 2.49
N TRP A 483 7.82 18.62 2.20
CA TRP A 483 8.66 19.19 1.15
C TRP A 483 9.78 18.21 0.76
N GLY A 484 10.41 18.45 -0.38
CA GLY A 484 11.48 17.62 -0.96
C GLY A 484 11.12 17.05 -2.32
N GLU A 485 11.66 15.88 -2.65
CA GLU A 485 11.34 15.16 -3.88
C GLU A 485 9.86 14.74 -3.91
N ASN A 486 9.19 14.94 -5.06
CA ASN A 486 7.79 14.57 -5.29
C ASN A 486 7.59 13.76 -6.58
N SER A 487 8.62 13.06 -7.05
CA SER A 487 8.57 12.26 -8.29
C SER A 487 7.46 11.20 -8.29
N HIS A 488 7.12 10.67 -7.11
CA HIS A 488 6.07 9.66 -6.91
C HIS A 488 4.89 10.21 -6.11
N GLY A 489 4.82 11.53 -5.92
CA GLY A 489 3.76 12.16 -5.13
C GLY A 489 3.96 12.08 -3.61
N GLN A 490 5.15 11.68 -3.12
CA GLN A 490 5.41 11.45 -1.69
C GLN A 490 5.27 12.70 -0.79
N VAL A 491 5.22 13.90 -1.37
CA VAL A 491 4.91 15.14 -0.63
C VAL A 491 3.40 15.35 -0.44
N GLY A 492 2.56 14.84 -1.35
CA GLY A 492 1.10 14.83 -1.18
C GLY A 492 0.36 16.13 -1.54
N VAL A 493 0.98 17.03 -2.32
CA VAL A 493 0.49 18.41 -2.58
C VAL A 493 0.24 18.74 -4.06
N GLY A 494 0.13 17.73 -4.93
CA GLY A 494 -0.08 17.92 -6.37
C GLY A 494 0.39 16.72 -7.19
N PRO A 495 0.27 16.78 -8.53
CA PRO A 495 0.44 15.61 -9.39
C PRO A 495 1.86 15.04 -9.29
N ALA A 496 1.95 13.73 -9.13
CA ALA A 496 3.20 12.98 -9.21
C ALA A 496 3.75 13.01 -10.64
N ARG A 497 4.95 13.55 -10.84
CA ARG A 497 5.67 13.50 -12.12
C ARG A 497 7.18 13.46 -11.86
N PRO A 498 7.97 12.75 -12.69
CA PRO A 498 9.43 12.69 -12.56
C PRO A 498 10.05 14.09 -12.48
N GLY A 499 10.95 14.30 -11.50
CA GLY A 499 11.71 15.54 -11.34
C GLY A 499 10.95 16.70 -10.69
N VAL A 500 9.71 16.50 -10.23
CA VAL A 500 8.99 17.52 -9.45
C VAL A 500 9.57 17.62 -8.04
N LEU A 501 9.96 18.83 -7.65
CA LEU A 501 10.50 19.16 -6.33
C LEU A 501 9.62 20.20 -5.64
N VAL A 502 9.41 20.02 -4.34
CA VAL A 502 8.75 20.98 -3.46
C VAL A 502 9.82 21.55 -2.53
N TRP A 503 10.38 22.71 -2.84
CA TRP A 503 11.57 23.23 -2.17
C TRP A 503 11.37 23.66 -0.72
N GLN A 504 10.15 24.10 -0.38
CA GLN A 504 9.81 24.64 0.94
C GLN A 504 8.60 23.91 1.52
N PRO A 505 8.47 23.86 2.87
CA PRO A 505 7.33 23.24 3.52
C PRO A 505 6.00 23.70 2.92
N ARG A 506 5.20 22.74 2.43
CA ARG A 506 3.86 22.99 1.92
C ARG A 506 2.85 22.17 2.69
N ARG A 507 1.74 22.81 3.08
CA ARG A 507 0.66 22.15 3.82
C ARG A 507 0.02 21.05 2.99
N VAL A 508 -0.21 19.89 3.60
CA VAL A 508 -0.82 18.71 2.99
C VAL A 508 -2.25 18.57 3.49
N GLY A 509 -3.22 18.67 2.58
CA GLY A 509 -4.64 18.54 2.92
C GLY A 509 -5.14 19.61 3.90
N SER A 510 -6.30 19.34 4.50
CA SER A 510 -6.99 20.22 5.46
C SER A 510 -6.85 19.79 6.93
N ASN A 511 -6.61 18.49 7.19
CA ASN A 511 -6.52 17.92 8.54
C ASN A 511 -5.41 18.56 9.38
N ASP A 512 -5.65 18.68 10.69
CA ASP A 512 -4.83 19.42 11.64
C ASP A 512 -4.58 18.67 12.96
N ASP A 513 -4.81 17.36 12.96
CA ASP A 513 -4.74 16.49 14.13
C ASP A 513 -3.85 15.25 13.93
N TYR A 514 -2.88 15.32 13.01
CA TYR A 514 -1.86 14.29 12.88
C TYR A 514 -0.96 14.25 14.13
N ASN A 515 -0.58 13.05 14.56
CA ASN A 515 0.26 12.83 15.74
C ASN A 515 1.45 11.90 15.50
N ALA A 516 1.46 11.10 14.43
CA ALA A 516 2.61 10.31 14.02
C ALA A 516 2.85 10.42 12.51
N LEU A 517 4.12 10.41 12.13
CA LEU A 517 4.59 10.47 10.74
C LEU A 517 5.66 9.41 10.53
N ALA A 518 5.67 8.81 9.34
CA ALA A 518 6.76 8.00 8.86
C ALA A 518 6.97 8.21 7.36
N LEU A 519 8.24 8.25 6.98
CA LEU A 519 8.67 8.49 5.61
C LEU A 519 9.63 7.38 5.21
N GLY A 520 9.43 6.85 4.00
CA GLY A 520 10.31 5.87 3.38
C GLY A 520 11.18 6.49 2.30
N GLN A 521 11.53 5.69 1.28
CA GLN A 521 12.27 6.20 0.12
C GLN A 521 11.45 7.18 -0.71
N SER A 522 10.23 6.77 -1.07
CA SER A 522 9.34 7.52 -1.98
C SER A 522 7.89 7.44 -1.52
N ALA A 523 7.65 7.27 -0.23
CA ALA A 523 6.31 7.16 0.36
C ALA A 523 6.25 7.84 1.72
N THR A 524 5.05 8.22 2.11
CA THR A 524 4.74 8.88 3.38
C THR A 524 3.49 8.25 3.96
N CYS A 525 3.51 8.00 5.27
CA CYS A 525 2.31 7.71 6.03
C CYS A 525 2.18 8.62 7.24
N ALA A 526 0.94 8.91 7.61
CA ALA A 526 0.60 9.73 8.75
C ALA A 526 -0.59 9.13 9.50
N VAL A 527 -0.53 9.20 10.83
CA VAL A 527 -1.59 8.75 11.73
C VAL A 527 -2.22 9.98 12.39
N ARG A 528 -3.55 10.02 12.41
CA ARG A 528 -4.34 11.02 13.13
C ARG A 528 -4.50 10.63 14.60
N ARG A 529 -4.79 11.60 15.47
CA ARG A 529 -5.13 11.33 16.89
C ARG A 529 -6.34 10.42 17.07
N SER A 530 -7.23 10.33 16.10
CA SER A 530 -8.34 9.36 16.06
C SER A 530 -7.85 7.91 15.89
N GLY A 531 -6.67 7.71 15.31
CA GLY A 531 -6.12 6.43 14.91
C GLY A 531 -6.31 6.10 13.43
N GLU A 532 -6.87 7.02 12.64
CA GLU A 532 -6.94 6.88 11.17
C GLU A 532 -5.52 6.89 10.57
N LEU A 533 -5.25 5.97 9.64
CA LEU A 533 -3.98 5.88 8.92
C LEU A 533 -4.16 6.34 7.47
N TYR A 534 -3.28 7.24 7.05
CA TYR A 534 -3.17 7.69 5.67
C TYR A 534 -1.78 7.37 5.13
N CYS A 535 -1.70 6.91 3.88
CA CYS A 535 -0.46 6.63 3.18
C CYS A 535 -0.54 7.13 1.73
N TRP A 536 0.58 7.63 1.20
CA TRP A 536 0.70 8.11 -0.18
C TRP A 536 2.16 8.05 -0.66
N GLY A 537 2.35 8.28 -1.95
CA GLY A 537 3.61 8.12 -2.67
C GLY A 537 3.62 6.86 -3.54
N SER A 538 4.81 6.29 -3.68
CA SER A 538 5.05 5.05 -4.44
C SER A 538 4.38 3.83 -3.79
N ASN A 539 3.75 2.99 -4.62
CA ASN A 539 3.02 1.80 -4.20
C ASN A 539 3.26 0.58 -5.13
N ASP A 540 4.31 0.59 -5.95
CA ASP A 540 4.61 -0.44 -6.97
C ASP A 540 4.65 -1.90 -6.45
N ILE A 541 4.76 -2.09 -5.14
CA ILE A 541 4.79 -3.39 -4.47
C ILE A 541 3.79 -3.50 -3.30
N GLY A 542 2.87 -2.54 -3.17
CA GLY A 542 1.85 -2.52 -2.13
C GLY A 542 2.32 -1.94 -0.78
N GLN A 543 3.42 -1.19 -0.76
CA GLN A 543 3.99 -0.59 0.46
C GLN A 543 3.08 0.46 1.14
N LEU A 544 2.02 0.93 0.46
CA LEU A 544 1.01 1.80 1.07
C LEU A 544 -0.10 1.04 1.81
N GLY A 545 -0.24 -0.28 1.59
CA GLY A 545 -1.18 -1.11 2.36
C GLY A 545 -2.65 -1.00 1.92
N LEU A 546 -2.89 -0.59 0.67
CA LEU A 546 -4.22 -0.27 0.13
C LEU A 546 -4.87 -1.42 -0.65
N GLY A 547 -4.23 -2.59 -0.71
CA GLY A 547 -4.74 -3.76 -1.46
C GLY A 547 -4.44 -3.72 -2.96
N ASP A 548 -3.76 -2.70 -3.46
CA ASP A 548 -3.35 -2.57 -4.86
C ASP A 548 -1.84 -2.29 -5.00
N ARG A 549 -1.41 -1.90 -6.21
CA ARG A 549 -0.04 -1.44 -6.51
C ARG A 549 -0.01 -0.07 -7.19
N LEU A 550 -1.00 0.77 -6.88
CA LEU A 550 -1.17 2.07 -7.52
C LEU A 550 -0.60 3.18 -6.64
N ASP A 551 0.33 3.95 -7.19
CA ASP A 551 0.88 5.15 -6.58
C ASP A 551 -0.24 6.14 -6.24
N ARG A 552 -0.08 6.87 -5.14
CA ARG A 552 -1.04 7.90 -4.70
C ARG A 552 -0.31 9.22 -4.56
N ASP A 553 -0.75 10.25 -5.27
CA ASP A 553 -0.13 11.58 -5.24
C ASP A 553 -0.70 12.50 -4.13
N SER A 554 -1.63 11.97 -3.35
CA SER A 554 -2.31 12.63 -2.26
C SER A 554 -2.64 11.62 -1.15
N PRO A 555 -2.79 12.08 0.11
CA PRO A 555 -3.07 11.18 1.24
C PRO A 555 -4.27 10.26 0.99
N ALA A 556 -4.01 8.97 0.84
CA ALA A 556 -5.05 7.96 0.71
C ALA A 556 -5.28 7.26 2.06
N ARG A 557 -6.55 7.10 2.42
CA ARG A 557 -6.95 6.46 3.67
C ARG A 557 -6.75 4.95 3.59
N VAL A 558 -5.96 4.40 4.52
CA VAL A 558 -5.70 2.96 4.66
C VAL A 558 -6.62 2.32 5.71
N SER A 559 -6.87 3.03 6.81
CA SER A 559 -7.70 2.54 7.92
C SER A 559 -8.49 3.68 8.57
N LEU A 560 -9.67 3.35 9.09
CA LEU A 560 -10.55 4.29 9.80
C LEU A 560 -10.18 4.48 11.26
N GLU A 561 -9.46 3.55 11.88
CA GLU A 561 -9.03 3.69 13.27
C GLU A 561 -7.91 2.70 13.64
N GLY A 562 -7.53 2.75 14.91
CA GLY A 562 -6.75 1.71 15.56
C GLY A 562 -5.23 1.86 15.44
N TRP A 563 -4.68 2.84 14.73
CA TRP A 563 -3.23 3.02 14.63
C TRP A 563 -2.66 3.96 15.70
N GLN A 564 -1.43 3.70 16.13
CA GLN A 564 -0.70 4.50 17.11
C GLN A 564 0.66 4.95 16.59
N ALA A 565 1.40 4.04 15.96
CA ALA A 565 2.72 4.32 15.39
C ALA A 565 2.87 3.65 14.02
N ILE A 566 3.73 4.21 13.19
CA ILE A 566 3.99 3.75 11.84
C ILE A 566 5.48 4.00 11.56
N ALA A 567 6.09 3.14 10.74
CA ALA A 567 7.46 3.26 10.25
C ALA A 567 7.50 2.76 8.80
N LEU A 568 8.21 3.50 7.96
CA LEU A 568 8.38 3.18 6.55
C LEU A 568 9.85 2.89 6.31
N GLY A 569 10.13 1.74 5.74
CA GLY A 569 11.42 1.41 5.19
C GLY A 569 11.55 1.90 3.76
N ARG A 570 12.50 1.32 3.02
CA ARG A 570 12.68 1.65 1.60
C ARG A 570 11.47 1.25 0.76
N ARG A 571 10.92 0.06 1.05
CA ARG A 571 9.93 -0.65 0.22
C ARG A 571 8.91 -1.44 1.06
N HIS A 572 8.87 -1.22 2.37
CA HIS A 572 7.92 -1.89 3.25
C HIS A 572 7.50 -0.93 4.35
N THR A 573 6.39 -1.24 4.99
CA THR A 573 5.79 -0.44 6.03
C THR A 573 5.41 -1.34 7.19
N CYS A 574 5.69 -0.88 8.41
CA CYS A 574 5.28 -1.55 9.63
C CYS A 574 4.65 -0.54 10.57
N GLY A 575 3.70 -0.97 11.38
CA GLY A 575 3.02 -0.09 12.31
C GLY A 575 2.47 -0.83 13.51
N VAL A 576 2.22 -0.05 14.55
CA VAL A 576 1.67 -0.51 15.82
C VAL A 576 0.25 0.01 15.93
N ARG A 577 -0.69 -0.91 16.17
CA ARG A 577 -2.06 -0.58 16.51
C ARG A 577 -2.21 -0.29 18.01
N ARG A 578 -3.25 0.45 18.38
CA ARG A 578 -3.75 0.59 19.75
C ARG A 578 -4.01 -0.82 20.28
N GLY A 579 -3.54 -1.10 21.50
CA GLY A 579 -3.48 -2.46 22.04
C GLY A 579 -2.13 -3.16 21.84
N GLY A 580 -1.18 -2.53 21.12
CA GLY A 580 0.22 -2.95 21.04
C GLY A 580 0.54 -3.98 19.95
N THR A 581 -0.44 -4.41 19.16
CA THR A 581 -0.19 -5.34 18.05
C THR A 581 0.64 -4.71 16.94
N LEU A 582 1.61 -5.46 16.42
CA LEU A 582 2.49 -5.05 15.32
C LEU A 582 2.01 -5.64 13.98
N TRP A 583 2.05 -4.83 12.92
CA TRP A 583 1.60 -5.18 11.58
C TRP A 583 2.61 -4.70 10.55
N CYS A 584 2.88 -5.49 9.51
CA CYS A 584 3.79 -5.15 8.43
C CYS A 584 3.22 -5.50 7.05
N TRP A 585 3.60 -4.75 6.01
CA TRP A 585 3.23 -4.95 4.61
C TRP A 585 4.26 -4.33 3.65
N GLY A 586 4.13 -4.61 2.35
CA GLY A 586 5.08 -4.25 1.29
C GLY A 586 6.03 -5.39 0.94
N GLU A 587 7.28 -5.06 0.59
CA GLU A 587 8.31 -6.02 0.18
C GLU A 587 8.68 -6.98 1.31
N ASN A 588 8.90 -8.26 0.98
CA ASN A 588 9.38 -9.27 1.94
C ASN A 588 10.56 -10.13 1.43
N THR A 589 11.28 -9.67 0.39
CA THR A 589 12.36 -10.47 -0.22
C THR A 589 13.49 -10.78 0.77
N ARG A 590 13.71 -9.90 1.75
CA ARG A 590 14.65 -10.04 2.86
C ARG A 590 14.00 -10.43 4.18
N GLY A 591 12.72 -10.82 4.19
CA GLY A 591 12.04 -11.20 5.43
C GLY A 591 11.68 -10.00 6.32
N GLN A 592 11.79 -8.78 5.81
CA GLN A 592 11.60 -7.52 6.54
C GLN A 592 10.18 -7.32 7.10
N LEU A 593 9.22 -8.15 6.71
CA LEU A 593 7.88 -8.17 7.31
C LEU A 593 7.78 -9.05 8.56
N GLY A 594 8.72 -9.96 8.80
CA GLY A 594 8.74 -10.77 10.04
C GLY A 594 7.63 -11.82 10.13
N LEU A 595 7.13 -12.30 8.98
CA LEU A 595 5.96 -13.17 8.87
C LEU A 595 6.31 -14.67 8.80
N GLY A 596 7.60 -15.03 8.90
CA GLY A 596 8.08 -16.40 8.76
C GLY A 596 8.34 -16.82 7.30
N ALA A 597 8.77 -18.07 7.17
CA ALA A 597 9.25 -18.64 5.91
C ALA A 597 8.14 -18.78 4.85
N GLY A 598 8.53 -18.64 3.59
CA GLY A 598 7.63 -18.80 2.44
C GLY A 598 6.65 -17.64 2.21
N GLN A 599 6.73 -16.57 3.00
CA GLN A 599 5.85 -15.41 2.85
C GLN A 599 6.36 -14.44 1.77
N GLY A 600 5.53 -14.18 0.76
CA GLY A 600 5.78 -13.15 -0.26
C GLY A 600 5.52 -11.73 0.25
N LEU A 601 5.56 -10.76 -0.68
CA LEU A 601 5.11 -9.39 -0.42
C LEU A 601 3.63 -9.39 0.04
N LYS A 602 3.25 -8.38 0.82
CA LYS A 602 1.85 -8.19 1.26
C LYS A 602 1.35 -6.81 0.84
N GLN A 603 0.18 -6.74 0.23
CA GLN A 603 -0.41 -5.45 -0.20
C GLN A 603 -1.36 -4.86 0.85
N LEU A 604 -1.60 -5.59 1.94
CA LEU A 604 -2.42 -5.21 3.08
C LEU A 604 -1.65 -5.45 4.38
N PRO A 605 -1.89 -4.65 5.43
CA PRO A 605 -1.31 -4.87 6.74
C PRO A 605 -1.52 -6.31 7.23
N THR A 606 -0.42 -7.00 7.53
CA THR A 606 -0.44 -8.39 8.05
C THR A 606 0.20 -8.42 9.43
N ARG A 607 -0.44 -9.11 10.39
CA ARG A 607 0.01 -9.16 11.78
C ARG A 607 1.35 -9.88 11.90
N VAL A 608 2.27 -9.30 12.68
CA VAL A 608 3.56 -9.88 13.02
C VAL A 608 3.48 -10.55 14.38
N CYS A 609 4.00 -11.78 14.47
CA CYS A 609 4.06 -12.53 15.71
C CYS A 609 5.51 -12.64 16.20
N PHE A 610 5.66 -12.68 17.53
CA PHE A 610 6.96 -12.80 18.18
C PHE A 610 7.09 -14.21 18.76
N PRO A 611 8.28 -14.82 18.69
CA PRO A 611 8.53 -16.09 19.35
C PRO A 611 8.30 -15.96 20.86
N ALA A 612 7.81 -17.03 21.49
CA ALA A 612 7.72 -17.10 22.94
C ALA A 612 9.12 -16.98 23.57
N PRO A 613 9.25 -16.33 24.74
CA PRO A 613 10.52 -16.11 25.43
C PRO A 613 11.19 -17.39 25.91
#